data_AF-A0A520PXV8-F1
#
_entry.id   AF-A0A520PXV8-F1
#
_cell.length_a   1.000
_cell.length_b   1.000
_cell.length_c   1.000
_cell.angle_alpha   90.00
_cell.angle_beta   90.00
_cell.angle_gamma   90.00
#
_symmetry.space_group_name_H-M   'P 1'
#
loop_
_entity.id
_entity.type
_entity.pdbx_description
1 polymer ?
#
loop_
_entity_poly.entity_id
_entity_poly.type
_entity_poly.pdbx_seq_one_letter_code
_entity_poly.pdbx_strand_id
1 'polypeptide(L)'
;MSATWRDADEARLTRLEDEARLGVLWRTLAGDDAPLPHGRAAGVFVHLRESVEGALALEQADRGEMAPLLRAVTQPEPETLRPALAHHLALLHGALADATGSERARVRALAMWLFLATEEAYLQRVGAAVARGALAPGALERAVAEAPFDGLAALGEEAREGARELSERSARALKVLARVNEACELGGVGEGVAKKAVARARRERAAAVDAAIARVDASLEEAITRDAPTDELVALLWDAVAVWRWADADEQVERFLVQRVTSVLWDRYRDRRWDDVKALLRPLTEPTESLARRIERDPSKLAYAAPCAQMYVFSAEVGATLEVQLRDAERAVALCPTHRNGSLILADLLVHRAMRALDTVTPWRESKTLDRAAADVRRAEALYPQLKRLPDAKLRLKAKGRDLDGGE
;
A
#
# COMPACT_ATOMS: atom_id res chain seq x y z
N MET A 1 41.24 -56.67 -6.00
CA MET A 1 40.89 -55.72 -7.09
C MET A 1 40.58 -54.38 -6.45
N SER A 2 41.53 -53.45 -6.47
CA SER A 2 41.31 -52.06 -6.04
C SER A 2 40.38 -51.40 -7.04
N ALA A 3 39.19 -50.96 -6.63
CA ALA A 3 38.32 -50.18 -7.50
C ALA A 3 39.00 -48.84 -7.79
N THR A 4 39.42 -48.62 -9.03
CA THR A 4 40.05 -47.37 -9.47
C THR A 4 38.99 -46.28 -9.49
N TRP A 5 39.22 -45.19 -8.77
CA TRP A 5 38.36 -44.01 -8.77
C TRP A 5 38.32 -43.38 -10.17
N ARG A 6 37.13 -43.20 -10.74
CA ARG A 6 36.94 -42.63 -12.08
C ARG A 6 36.36 -41.22 -11.98
N ASP A 7 36.48 -40.44 -13.04
CA ASP A 7 35.88 -39.10 -13.16
C ASP A 7 34.36 -39.10 -12.89
N ALA A 8 33.66 -40.18 -13.25
CA ALA A 8 32.24 -40.34 -12.96
C ALA A 8 31.95 -40.55 -11.46
N ASP A 9 32.88 -41.17 -10.73
CA ASP A 9 32.78 -41.37 -9.29
C ASP A 9 33.06 -40.03 -8.56
N GLU A 10 34.05 -39.25 -9.05
CA GLU A 10 34.32 -37.87 -8.58
C GLU A 10 33.11 -36.95 -8.80
N ALA A 11 32.56 -36.89 -10.01
CA ALA A 11 31.40 -36.06 -10.33
C ALA A 11 30.17 -36.42 -9.49
N ARG A 12 30.02 -37.71 -9.15
CA ARG A 12 28.96 -38.18 -8.25
C ARG A 12 29.21 -37.74 -6.82
N LEU A 13 30.44 -37.83 -6.32
CA LEU A 13 30.82 -37.37 -4.99
C LEU A 13 30.53 -35.86 -4.86
N THR A 14 31.01 -35.03 -5.78
CA THR A 14 30.77 -33.57 -5.76
C THR A 14 29.27 -33.25 -5.73
N ARG A 15 28.44 -33.97 -6.49
CA ARG A 15 26.98 -33.78 -6.45
C ARG A 15 26.40 -34.09 -5.07
N LEU A 16 26.81 -35.18 -4.44
CA LEU A 16 26.31 -35.56 -3.11
C LEU A 16 26.75 -34.57 -2.04
N GLU A 17 27.96 -34.04 -2.13
CA GLU A 17 28.46 -32.98 -1.24
C GLU A 17 27.66 -31.68 -1.43
N ASP A 18 27.33 -31.32 -2.66
CA ASP A 18 26.49 -30.17 -2.97
C ASP A 18 25.06 -30.36 -2.44
N GLU A 19 24.48 -31.55 -2.54
CA GLU A 19 23.18 -31.86 -1.94
C GLU A 19 23.21 -31.79 -0.40
N ALA A 20 24.29 -32.24 0.23
CA ALA A 20 24.48 -32.11 1.68
C ALA A 20 24.62 -30.64 2.10
N ARG A 21 25.42 -29.85 1.38
CA ARG A 21 25.59 -28.40 1.62
C ARG A 21 24.27 -27.65 1.43
N LEU A 22 23.46 -28.06 0.45
CA LEU A 22 22.13 -27.50 0.21
C LEU A 22 21.24 -27.72 1.44
N GLY A 23 21.29 -28.91 2.05
CA GLY A 23 20.55 -29.19 3.28
C GLY A 23 20.92 -28.26 4.43
N VAL A 24 22.21 -27.98 4.63
CA VAL A 24 22.70 -27.05 5.66
C VAL A 24 22.26 -25.62 5.38
N LEU A 25 22.47 -25.14 4.14
CA LEU A 25 22.02 -23.82 3.70
C LEU A 25 20.49 -23.67 3.88
N TRP A 26 19.73 -24.68 3.46
CA TRP A 26 18.27 -24.65 3.53
C TRP A 26 17.76 -24.57 4.97
N ARG A 27 18.26 -25.40 5.88
CA ARG A 27 17.88 -25.32 7.31
C ARG A 27 18.22 -23.96 7.91
N THR A 28 19.33 -23.35 7.47
CA THR A 28 19.71 -22.01 7.91
C THR A 28 18.74 -20.94 7.41
N LEU A 29 18.17 -21.11 6.20
CA LEU A 29 17.24 -20.16 5.59
C LEU A 29 15.77 -20.39 6.00
N ALA A 30 15.36 -21.65 6.12
CA ALA A 30 13.96 -22.07 6.24
C ALA A 30 13.59 -22.61 7.63
N GLY A 31 14.57 -22.89 8.48
CA GLY A 31 14.39 -23.61 9.74
C GLY A 31 14.49 -25.13 9.57
N ASP A 32 14.64 -25.83 10.69
CA ASP A 32 14.86 -27.29 10.71
C ASP A 32 13.62 -28.10 10.29
N ASP A 33 12.42 -27.53 10.50
CA ASP A 33 11.14 -28.20 10.23
C ASP A 33 10.68 -28.06 8.76
N ALA A 34 11.36 -27.22 7.96
CA ALA A 34 10.98 -27.00 6.58
C ALA A 34 11.35 -28.21 5.68
N PRO A 35 10.46 -28.67 4.78
CA PRO A 35 10.76 -29.75 3.87
C PRO A 35 11.96 -29.37 2.98
N LEU A 36 12.88 -30.32 2.80
CA LEU A 36 14.06 -30.10 1.95
C LEU A 36 13.64 -29.88 0.49
N PRO A 37 14.28 -28.94 -0.23
CA PRO A 37 14.04 -28.74 -1.64
C PRO A 37 14.59 -29.92 -2.46
N HIS A 38 14.13 -30.05 -3.70
CA HIS A 38 14.66 -31.07 -4.61
C HIS A 38 16.17 -30.90 -4.81
N GLY A 39 16.95 -31.98 -4.79
CA GLY A 39 18.43 -31.95 -4.82
C GLY A 39 19.04 -31.19 -6.01
N ARG A 40 18.29 -31.04 -7.11
CA ARG A 40 18.68 -30.16 -8.25
C ARG A 40 18.92 -28.70 -7.85
N ALA A 41 18.34 -28.20 -6.77
CA ALA A 41 18.62 -26.85 -6.28
C ALA A 41 20.10 -26.67 -5.87
N ALA A 42 20.83 -27.76 -5.63
CA ALA A 42 22.26 -27.74 -5.35
C ALA A 42 23.11 -27.24 -6.54
N GLY A 43 22.52 -27.15 -7.74
CA GLY A 43 23.14 -26.50 -8.90
C GLY A 43 23.53 -25.03 -8.67
N VAL A 44 22.98 -24.37 -7.64
CA VAL A 44 23.44 -23.04 -7.20
C VAL A 44 24.94 -23.02 -6.87
N PHE A 45 25.47 -24.10 -6.28
CA PHE A 45 26.88 -24.19 -5.90
C PHE A 45 27.80 -24.41 -7.09
N VAL A 46 27.32 -25.08 -8.14
CA VAL A 46 28.07 -25.23 -9.39
C VAL A 46 28.37 -23.84 -9.97
N HIS A 47 27.37 -22.96 -10.03
CA HIS A 47 27.54 -21.63 -10.59
C HIS A 47 28.28 -20.65 -9.66
N LEU A 48 28.15 -20.81 -8.34
CA LEU A 48 28.93 -20.02 -7.39
C LEU A 48 30.44 -20.30 -7.50
N ARG A 49 30.85 -21.55 -7.77
CA ARG A 49 32.28 -21.88 -7.96
C ARG A 49 32.91 -21.21 -9.18
N GLU A 50 32.10 -20.70 -10.11
CA GLU A 50 32.63 -20.06 -11.31
C GLU A 50 33.15 -18.63 -11.08
N SER A 51 32.95 -18.07 -9.88
CA SER A 51 33.57 -16.82 -9.41
C SER A 51 34.53 -17.09 -8.25
N VAL A 52 35.53 -16.22 -8.09
CA VAL A 52 36.52 -16.32 -7.02
C VAL A 52 35.83 -16.14 -5.66
N GLU A 53 34.97 -15.14 -5.54
CA GLU A 53 34.22 -14.83 -4.32
C GLU A 53 33.26 -15.97 -3.94
N GLY A 54 32.59 -16.56 -4.93
CA GLY A 54 31.66 -17.67 -4.68
C GLY A 54 32.37 -18.96 -4.28
N ALA A 55 33.52 -19.26 -4.88
CA ALA A 55 34.36 -20.37 -4.47
C ALA A 55 34.87 -20.19 -3.02
N LEU A 56 35.36 -18.99 -2.68
CA LEU A 56 35.78 -18.64 -1.32
C LEU A 56 34.63 -18.77 -0.30
N ALA A 57 33.43 -18.34 -0.65
CA ALA A 57 32.25 -18.45 0.21
C ALA A 57 31.87 -19.92 0.48
N LEU A 58 32.04 -20.81 -0.50
CA LEU A 58 31.82 -22.25 -0.33
C LEU A 58 32.88 -22.89 0.57
N GLU A 59 34.15 -22.55 0.38
CA GLU A 59 35.23 -23.04 1.25
C GLU A 59 35.04 -22.59 2.72
N GLN A 60 34.58 -21.35 2.93
CA GLN A 60 34.29 -20.82 4.26
C GLN A 60 33.09 -21.54 4.89
N ALA A 61 32.05 -21.81 4.11
CA ALA A 61 30.90 -22.59 4.56
C ALA A 61 31.30 -24.02 4.98
N ASP A 62 32.25 -24.65 4.27
CA ASP A 62 32.77 -25.98 4.62
C ASP A 62 33.56 -25.99 5.94
N ARG A 63 34.10 -24.83 6.34
CA ARG A 63 34.74 -24.61 7.65
C ARG A 63 33.75 -24.20 8.75
N GLY A 64 32.44 -24.13 8.43
CA GLY A 64 31.37 -23.74 9.35
C GLY A 64 31.01 -22.24 9.32
N GLU A 65 31.69 -21.43 8.50
CA GLU A 65 31.43 -20.00 8.37
C GLU A 65 30.37 -19.75 7.28
N MET A 66 29.09 -19.75 7.67
CA MET A 66 27.97 -19.71 6.72
C MET A 66 27.62 -18.31 6.19
N ALA A 67 27.99 -17.23 6.90
CA ALA A 67 27.60 -15.86 6.57
C ALA A 67 28.01 -15.39 5.15
N PRO A 68 29.21 -15.69 4.63
CA PRO A 68 29.63 -15.38 3.27
C PRO A 68 28.74 -16.06 2.22
N LEU A 69 28.43 -17.35 2.39
CA LEU A 69 27.55 -18.10 1.49
C LEU A 69 26.12 -17.55 1.52
N LEU A 70 25.60 -17.23 2.71
CA LEU A 70 24.29 -16.58 2.85
C LEU A 70 24.24 -15.23 2.13
N ARG A 71 25.31 -14.44 2.21
CA ARG A 71 25.40 -13.17 1.47
C ARG A 71 25.37 -13.42 -0.03
N ALA A 72 26.19 -14.33 -0.55
CA ALA A 72 26.25 -14.66 -1.97
C ALA A 72 24.89 -15.15 -2.53
N VAL A 73 24.15 -15.94 -1.74
CA VAL A 73 22.84 -16.49 -2.14
C VAL A 73 21.71 -15.47 -1.99
N THR A 74 21.75 -14.64 -0.95
CA THR A 74 20.64 -13.72 -0.68
C THR A 74 20.81 -12.38 -1.39
N GLN A 75 22.03 -11.84 -1.44
CA GLN A 75 22.35 -10.51 -1.95
C GLN A 75 23.45 -10.60 -3.02
N PRO A 76 23.19 -11.26 -4.16
CA PRO A 76 24.15 -11.28 -5.26
C PRO A 76 24.32 -9.86 -5.83
N GLU A 77 25.53 -9.54 -6.27
CA GLU A 77 25.81 -8.28 -6.97
C GLU A 77 25.29 -8.37 -8.41
N PRO A 78 24.34 -7.49 -8.83
CA PRO A 78 23.75 -7.60 -10.17
C PRO A 78 24.77 -7.48 -11.31
N GLU A 79 25.84 -6.71 -11.12
CA GLU A 79 26.87 -6.45 -12.13
C GLU A 79 27.72 -7.69 -12.46
N THR A 80 27.85 -8.62 -11.51
CA THR A 80 28.64 -9.85 -11.66
C THR A 80 27.76 -11.11 -11.75
N LEU A 81 26.44 -10.93 -11.66
CA LEU A 81 25.48 -12.02 -11.64
C LEU A 81 25.37 -12.71 -13.01
N ARG A 82 25.63 -14.01 -13.03
CA ARG A 82 25.47 -14.82 -14.24
C ARG A 82 24.02 -15.32 -14.38
N PRO A 83 23.48 -15.45 -15.61
CA PRO A 83 22.09 -15.87 -15.82
C PRO A 83 21.76 -17.24 -15.22
N ALA A 84 22.70 -18.20 -15.31
CA ALA A 84 22.50 -19.53 -14.77
C ALA A 84 22.42 -19.55 -13.23
N LEU A 85 23.22 -18.70 -12.57
CA LEU A 85 23.15 -18.50 -11.13
C LEU A 85 21.83 -17.82 -10.74
N ALA A 86 21.46 -16.73 -11.43
CA ALA A 86 20.19 -16.03 -11.20
C ALA A 86 18.99 -16.97 -11.29
N HIS A 87 18.93 -17.84 -12.29
CA HIS A 87 17.87 -18.84 -12.42
C HIS A 87 17.81 -19.80 -11.23
N HIS A 88 18.95 -20.34 -10.77
CA HIS A 88 18.95 -21.21 -9.59
C HIS A 88 18.55 -20.45 -8.31
N LEU A 89 18.98 -19.20 -8.15
CA LEU A 89 18.56 -18.35 -7.04
C LEU A 89 17.06 -18.04 -7.10
N ALA A 90 16.50 -17.82 -8.27
CA ALA A 90 15.07 -17.61 -8.47
C ALA A 90 14.26 -18.82 -7.99
N LEU A 91 14.69 -20.02 -8.36
CA LEU A 91 14.06 -21.28 -7.95
C LEU A 91 14.23 -21.54 -6.44
N LEU A 92 15.43 -21.33 -5.90
CA LEU A 92 15.72 -21.52 -4.48
C LEU A 92 14.87 -20.59 -3.61
N HIS A 93 14.84 -19.29 -3.92
CA HIS A 93 14.05 -18.31 -3.18
C HIS A 93 12.55 -18.51 -3.39
N GLY A 94 12.12 -18.99 -4.57
CA GLY A 94 10.74 -19.38 -4.83
C GLY A 94 10.30 -20.53 -3.91
N ALA A 95 11.08 -21.61 -3.87
CA ALA A 95 10.83 -22.73 -2.96
C ALA A 95 10.85 -22.28 -1.49
N LEU A 96 11.78 -21.39 -1.11
CA LEU A 96 11.88 -20.87 0.25
C LEU A 96 10.63 -20.09 0.63
N ALA A 97 10.12 -19.27 -0.29
CA ALA A 97 8.89 -18.53 -0.09
C ALA A 97 7.67 -19.46 0.06
N ASP A 98 7.61 -20.55 -0.70
CA ASP A 98 6.53 -21.54 -0.60
C ASP A 98 6.57 -22.32 0.72
N ALA A 99 7.77 -22.70 1.17
CA ALA A 99 7.94 -23.47 2.41
C ALA A 99 7.70 -22.64 3.68
N THR A 100 8.04 -21.34 3.65
CA THR A 100 8.05 -20.49 4.86
C THR A 100 6.98 -19.39 4.86
N GLY A 101 6.36 -19.10 3.72
CA GLY A 101 5.52 -17.91 3.54
C GLY A 101 6.31 -16.59 3.54
N SER A 102 7.64 -16.63 3.42
CA SER A 102 8.50 -15.45 3.49
C SER A 102 8.30 -14.50 2.30
N GLU A 103 7.74 -13.32 2.57
CA GLU A 103 7.62 -12.23 1.59
C GLU A 103 8.98 -11.80 1.04
N ARG A 104 10.01 -11.78 1.91
CA ARG A 104 11.37 -11.40 1.50
C ARG A 104 11.97 -12.41 0.53
N ALA A 105 11.76 -13.71 0.76
CA ALA A 105 12.18 -14.74 -0.18
C ALA A 105 11.44 -14.58 -1.51
N ARG A 106 10.14 -14.28 -1.48
CA ARG A 106 9.35 -14.05 -2.71
C ARG A 106 9.86 -12.84 -3.50
N VAL A 107 10.17 -11.73 -2.84
CA VAL A 107 10.75 -10.53 -3.48
C VAL A 107 12.11 -10.86 -4.11
N ARG A 108 12.98 -11.64 -3.44
CA ARG A 108 14.25 -12.08 -4.03
C ARG A 108 14.05 -13.01 -5.23
N ALA A 109 13.09 -13.92 -5.17
CA ALA A 109 12.75 -14.79 -6.30
C ALA A 109 12.32 -13.96 -7.52
N LEU A 110 11.44 -12.97 -7.31
CA LEU A 110 11.03 -12.03 -8.35
C LEU A 110 12.21 -11.22 -8.90
N ALA A 111 13.09 -10.71 -8.03
CA ALA A 111 14.27 -9.96 -8.45
C ALA A 111 15.14 -10.76 -9.44
N MET A 112 15.36 -12.04 -9.15
CA MET A 112 16.15 -12.92 -10.01
C MET A 112 15.42 -13.25 -11.33
N TRP A 113 14.10 -13.48 -11.30
CA TRP A 113 13.32 -13.65 -12.53
C TRP A 113 13.32 -12.40 -13.39
N LEU A 114 13.17 -11.22 -12.79
CA LEU A 114 13.21 -9.94 -13.50
C LEU A 114 14.60 -9.65 -14.09
N PHE A 115 15.68 -10.00 -13.40
CA PHE A 115 17.03 -9.98 -13.96
C PHE A 115 17.11 -10.83 -15.24
N LEU A 116 16.54 -12.05 -15.22
CA LEU A 116 16.55 -12.91 -16.40
C LEU A 116 15.76 -12.34 -17.59
N ALA A 117 14.90 -11.34 -17.39
CA ALA A 117 14.24 -10.63 -18.50
C ALA A 117 15.21 -9.89 -19.42
N THR A 118 16.44 -9.58 -18.96
CA THR A 118 17.49 -9.01 -19.80
C THR A 118 18.37 -10.07 -20.47
N GLU A 119 18.16 -11.34 -20.14
CA GLU A 119 18.99 -12.48 -20.54
C GLU A 119 18.26 -13.41 -21.52
N GLU A 120 17.66 -12.81 -22.56
CA GLU A 120 16.79 -13.53 -23.50
C GLU A 120 17.46 -14.76 -24.11
N ALA A 121 18.72 -14.64 -24.54
CA ALA A 121 19.46 -15.76 -25.13
C ALA A 121 19.61 -16.93 -24.16
N TYR A 122 19.75 -16.67 -22.86
CA TYR A 122 19.78 -17.72 -21.84
C TYR A 122 18.42 -18.39 -21.71
N LEU A 123 17.35 -17.60 -21.58
CA LEU A 123 15.99 -18.14 -21.43
C LEU A 123 15.53 -18.91 -22.68
N GLN A 124 15.92 -18.49 -23.88
CA GLN A 124 15.66 -19.22 -25.13
C GLN A 124 16.29 -20.61 -25.11
N ARG A 125 17.54 -20.74 -24.65
CA ARG A 125 18.22 -22.05 -24.52
C ARG A 125 17.53 -22.94 -23.49
N VAL A 126 17.17 -22.38 -22.34
CA VAL A 126 16.44 -23.11 -21.29
C VAL A 126 15.08 -23.56 -21.81
N GLY A 127 14.31 -22.66 -22.42
CA GLY A 127 12.99 -22.93 -22.97
C GLY A 127 13.03 -24.01 -24.06
N ALA A 128 14.00 -23.96 -24.98
CA ALA A 128 14.17 -25.00 -25.99
C ALA A 128 14.50 -26.37 -25.37
N ALA A 129 15.36 -26.39 -24.35
CA ALA A 129 15.73 -27.63 -23.65
C ALA A 129 14.56 -28.24 -22.85
N VAL A 130 13.68 -27.39 -22.28
CA VAL A 130 12.48 -27.83 -21.55
C VAL A 130 11.38 -28.28 -22.51
N ALA A 131 11.11 -27.51 -23.56
CA ALA A 131 10.04 -27.80 -24.52
C ALA A 131 10.36 -29.03 -25.40
N ARG A 132 11.64 -29.33 -25.66
CA ARG A 132 12.07 -30.49 -26.48
C ARG A 132 11.35 -30.59 -27.84
N GLY A 133 11.09 -29.45 -28.46
CA GLY A 133 10.37 -29.37 -29.74
C GLY A 133 8.84 -29.49 -29.65
N ALA A 134 8.26 -29.56 -28.45
CA ALA A 134 6.81 -29.64 -28.26
C ALA A 134 6.08 -28.32 -28.58
N LEU A 135 6.78 -27.18 -28.58
CA LEU A 135 6.23 -25.87 -28.89
C LEU A 135 6.70 -25.40 -30.27
N ALA A 136 5.78 -24.81 -31.04
CA ALA A 136 6.15 -24.09 -32.25
C ALA A 136 7.07 -22.88 -31.92
N PRO A 137 7.98 -22.47 -32.83
CA PRO A 137 8.97 -21.42 -32.54
C PRO A 137 8.38 -20.12 -31.96
N GLY A 138 7.35 -19.56 -32.60
CA GLY A 138 6.70 -18.33 -32.11
C GLY A 138 5.91 -18.50 -30.80
N ALA A 139 5.55 -19.73 -30.42
CA ALA A 139 4.95 -20.00 -29.11
C ALA A 139 6.02 -20.09 -28.02
N LEU A 140 7.18 -20.68 -28.33
CA LEU A 140 8.35 -20.70 -27.44
C LEU A 140 8.86 -19.28 -27.16
N GLU A 141 9.02 -18.46 -28.19
CA GLU A 141 9.47 -17.07 -28.05
C GLU A 141 8.56 -16.26 -27.12
N ARG A 142 7.24 -16.38 -27.28
CA ARG A 142 6.27 -15.73 -26.37
C ARG A 142 6.36 -16.26 -24.94
N ALA A 143 6.47 -17.57 -24.76
CA ALA A 143 6.59 -18.17 -23.43
C ALA A 143 7.88 -17.69 -22.73
N VAL A 144 8.99 -17.65 -23.45
CA VAL A 144 10.28 -17.15 -22.95
C VAL A 144 10.21 -15.66 -22.56
N ALA A 145 9.57 -14.83 -23.39
CA ALA A 145 9.43 -13.41 -23.11
C ALA A 145 8.53 -13.08 -21.91
N GLU A 146 7.57 -13.96 -21.60
CA GLU A 146 6.64 -13.78 -20.49
C GLU A 146 7.08 -14.45 -19.18
N ALA A 147 7.88 -15.53 -19.24
CA ALA A 147 8.34 -16.29 -18.09
C ALA A 147 8.92 -15.44 -16.93
N PRO A 148 9.73 -14.39 -17.17
CA PRO A 148 10.20 -13.49 -16.10
C PRO A 148 9.10 -12.83 -15.26
N PHE A 149 7.90 -12.69 -15.83
CA PHE A 149 6.77 -11.99 -15.24
C PHE A 149 5.68 -12.93 -14.72
N ASP A 150 5.80 -14.25 -14.92
CA ASP A 150 4.80 -15.22 -14.50
C ASP A 150 4.61 -15.23 -12.98
N GLY A 151 5.69 -15.02 -12.22
CA GLY A 151 5.61 -14.89 -10.76
C GLY A 151 4.71 -13.73 -10.30
N LEU A 152 4.66 -12.62 -11.07
CA LEU A 152 3.75 -11.51 -10.77
C LEU A 152 2.29 -11.89 -11.05
N ALA A 153 2.04 -12.64 -12.13
CA ALA A 153 0.70 -13.11 -12.44
C ALA A 153 0.21 -14.15 -11.41
N ALA A 154 1.06 -15.08 -11.01
CA ALA A 154 0.75 -16.07 -9.97
C ALA A 154 0.42 -15.41 -8.63
N LEU A 155 1.16 -14.37 -8.24
CA LEU A 155 0.83 -13.56 -7.06
C LEU A 155 -0.49 -12.81 -7.23
N GLY A 156 -0.79 -12.35 -8.44
CA GLY A 156 -2.09 -11.75 -8.79
C GLY A 156 -3.25 -12.72 -8.58
N GLU A 157 -3.12 -13.96 -9.05
CA GLU A 157 -4.12 -15.00 -8.83
C GLU A 157 -4.24 -15.36 -7.34
N GLU A 158 -3.11 -15.56 -6.65
CA GLU A 158 -3.11 -15.84 -5.20
C GLU A 158 -3.81 -14.70 -4.42
N ALA A 159 -3.59 -13.45 -4.82
CA ALA A 159 -4.24 -12.28 -4.24
C ALA A 159 -5.74 -12.18 -4.57
N ARG A 160 -6.20 -12.72 -5.70
CA ARG A 160 -7.61 -12.76 -6.10
C ARG A 160 -8.37 -13.89 -5.42
N GLU A 161 -7.79 -15.08 -5.37
CA GLU A 161 -8.42 -16.29 -4.80
C GLU A 161 -8.85 -16.08 -3.34
N GLY A 162 -8.02 -15.39 -2.56
CA GLY A 162 -8.31 -15.10 -1.15
C GLY A 162 -8.92 -13.73 -0.88
N ALA A 163 -9.30 -12.97 -1.91
CA ALA A 163 -9.83 -11.61 -1.77
C ALA A 163 -11.21 -11.57 -1.10
N ARG A 164 -12.04 -12.60 -1.34
CA ARG A 164 -13.40 -12.66 -0.78
C ARG A 164 -13.36 -12.88 0.73
N GLU A 165 -12.49 -13.78 1.19
CA GLU A 165 -12.31 -14.15 2.61
C GLU A 165 -11.25 -13.28 3.31
N LEU A 166 -10.60 -12.36 2.60
CA LEU A 166 -9.49 -11.53 3.11
C LEU A 166 -8.38 -12.36 3.75
N SER A 167 -8.01 -13.48 3.11
CA SER A 167 -7.05 -14.42 3.70
C SER A 167 -5.65 -13.81 3.84
N GLU A 168 -4.89 -14.28 4.84
CA GLU A 168 -3.52 -13.82 5.07
C GLU A 168 -2.58 -14.12 3.90
N ARG A 169 -2.77 -15.27 3.23
CA ARG A 169 -2.00 -15.65 2.04
C ARG A 169 -2.16 -14.60 0.93
N SER A 170 -3.41 -14.23 0.67
CA SER A 170 -3.78 -13.16 -0.26
C SER A 170 -3.17 -11.82 0.11
N ALA A 171 -3.21 -11.46 1.40
CA ALA A 171 -2.62 -10.21 1.91
C ALA A 171 -1.10 -10.18 1.70
N ARG A 172 -0.40 -11.29 1.95
CA ARG A 172 1.04 -11.42 1.70
C ARG A 172 1.36 -11.27 0.20
N ALA A 173 0.55 -11.85 -0.68
CA ALA A 173 0.73 -11.69 -2.12
C ALA A 173 0.61 -10.22 -2.55
N LEU A 174 -0.37 -9.47 -2.02
CA LEU A 174 -0.50 -8.03 -2.26
C LEU A 174 0.72 -7.23 -1.78
N LYS A 175 1.25 -7.54 -0.59
CA LYS A 175 2.45 -6.90 -0.05
C LYS A 175 3.67 -7.13 -0.92
N VAL A 176 3.83 -8.35 -1.45
CA VAL A 176 4.91 -8.65 -2.40
C VAL A 176 4.73 -7.86 -3.71
N LEU A 177 3.51 -7.80 -4.26
CA LEU A 177 3.22 -7.00 -5.47
C LEU A 177 3.52 -5.52 -5.25
N ALA A 178 3.24 -4.97 -4.07
CA ALA A 178 3.56 -3.58 -3.71
C ALA A 178 5.08 -3.30 -3.65
N ARG A 179 5.89 -4.35 -3.46
CA ARG A 179 7.37 -4.30 -3.36
C ARG A 179 8.07 -4.63 -4.68
N VAL A 180 7.37 -4.60 -5.82
CA VAL A 180 7.99 -4.88 -7.12
C VAL A 180 9.15 -3.93 -7.46
N ASN A 181 9.11 -2.67 -7.01
CA ASN A 181 10.22 -1.74 -7.20
C ASN A 181 11.50 -2.22 -6.46
N GLU A 182 11.35 -2.73 -5.24
CA GLU A 182 12.45 -3.34 -4.49
C GLU A 182 13.01 -4.56 -5.23
N ALA A 183 12.13 -5.39 -5.84
CA ALA A 183 12.58 -6.51 -6.66
C ALA A 183 13.37 -6.04 -7.90
N CYS A 184 12.93 -4.98 -8.57
CA CYS A 184 13.64 -4.38 -9.71
C CYS A 184 15.02 -3.84 -9.29
N GLU A 185 15.10 -3.14 -8.15
CA GLU A 185 16.35 -2.61 -7.59
C GLU A 185 17.32 -3.73 -7.22
N LEU A 186 16.84 -4.75 -6.51
CA LEU A 186 17.65 -5.93 -6.14
C LEU A 186 18.14 -6.71 -7.36
N GLY A 187 17.33 -6.75 -8.42
CA GLY A 187 17.70 -7.37 -9.69
C GLY A 187 18.60 -6.51 -10.58
N GLY A 188 18.82 -5.23 -10.25
CA GLY A 188 19.60 -4.31 -11.07
C GLY A 188 19.05 -4.12 -12.50
N VAL A 189 17.73 -4.20 -12.68
CA VAL A 189 17.12 -4.22 -14.02
C VAL A 189 16.99 -2.82 -14.63
N GLY A 190 17.12 -2.73 -15.96
CA GLY A 190 16.94 -1.47 -16.69
C GLY A 190 15.49 -0.95 -16.68
N GLU A 191 15.32 0.35 -16.99
CA GLU A 191 14.04 1.07 -16.92
C GLU A 191 12.90 0.38 -17.69
N GLY A 192 13.18 -0.20 -18.86
CA GLY A 192 12.17 -0.89 -19.67
C GLY A 192 11.54 -2.09 -18.97
N VAL A 193 12.36 -2.95 -18.36
CA VAL A 193 11.91 -4.12 -17.59
C VAL A 193 11.19 -3.66 -16.32
N ALA A 194 11.77 -2.69 -15.60
CA ALA A 194 11.18 -2.14 -14.38
C ALA A 194 9.77 -1.58 -14.66
N LYS A 195 9.61 -0.77 -15.71
CA LYS A 195 8.31 -0.20 -16.10
C LYS A 195 7.28 -1.28 -16.45
N LYS A 196 7.67 -2.34 -17.18
CA LYS A 196 6.78 -3.48 -17.49
C LYS A 196 6.38 -4.24 -16.23
N ALA A 197 7.33 -4.52 -15.33
CA ALA A 197 7.08 -5.21 -14.06
C ALA A 197 6.15 -4.41 -13.15
N VAL A 198 6.42 -3.12 -12.95
CA VAL A 198 5.62 -2.21 -12.12
C VAL A 198 4.20 -2.09 -12.66
N ALA A 199 4.04 -1.90 -13.98
CA ALA A 199 2.73 -1.82 -14.61
C ALA A 199 1.91 -3.11 -14.40
N ARG A 200 2.57 -4.27 -14.53
CA ARG A 200 1.93 -5.58 -14.31
C ARG A 200 1.54 -5.79 -12.85
N ALA A 201 2.46 -5.57 -11.92
CA ALA A 201 2.18 -5.72 -10.49
C ALA A 201 1.06 -4.80 -10.03
N ARG A 202 1.05 -3.54 -10.51
CA ARG A 202 -0.04 -2.58 -10.23
C ARG A 202 -1.39 -3.08 -10.76
N ARG A 203 -1.42 -3.63 -11.98
CA ARG A 203 -2.64 -4.19 -12.57
C ARG A 203 -3.16 -5.39 -11.78
N GLU A 204 -2.28 -6.32 -11.43
CA GLU A 204 -2.69 -7.50 -10.65
C GLU A 204 -3.18 -7.12 -9.25
N ARG A 205 -2.51 -6.17 -8.59
CA ARG A 205 -2.93 -5.62 -7.29
C ARG A 205 -4.29 -4.95 -7.39
N ALA A 206 -4.49 -4.08 -8.38
CA ALA A 206 -5.77 -3.40 -8.59
C ALA A 206 -6.91 -4.40 -8.82
N ALA A 207 -6.70 -5.43 -9.65
CA ALA A 207 -7.70 -6.44 -9.90
C ALA A 207 -8.12 -7.23 -8.64
N ALA A 208 -7.17 -7.57 -7.78
CA ALA A 208 -7.46 -8.24 -6.52
C ALA A 208 -8.21 -7.33 -5.52
N VAL A 209 -7.80 -6.06 -5.43
CA VAL A 209 -8.47 -5.06 -4.59
C VAL A 209 -9.89 -4.77 -5.09
N ASP A 210 -10.08 -4.65 -6.40
CA ASP A 210 -11.41 -4.49 -7.02
C ASP A 210 -12.33 -5.66 -6.72
N ALA A 211 -11.82 -6.90 -6.77
CA ALA A 211 -12.60 -8.08 -6.40
C ALA A 211 -13.06 -8.05 -4.94
N ALA A 212 -12.20 -7.59 -4.01
CA ALA A 212 -12.55 -7.43 -2.61
C ALA A 212 -13.56 -6.29 -2.38
N ILE A 213 -13.38 -5.15 -3.07
CA ILE A 213 -14.31 -4.01 -3.02
C ILE A 213 -15.68 -4.41 -3.54
N ALA A 214 -15.77 -5.09 -4.68
CA ALA A 214 -17.03 -5.42 -5.35
C ALA A 214 -18.02 -6.17 -4.43
N ARG A 215 -17.52 -7.04 -3.55
CA ARG A 215 -18.34 -7.74 -2.55
C ARG A 215 -19.03 -6.76 -1.60
N VAL A 216 -18.26 -5.81 -1.06
CA VAL A 216 -18.76 -4.86 -0.07
C VAL A 216 -19.60 -3.78 -0.74
N ASP A 217 -19.22 -3.37 -1.95
CA ASP A 217 -19.99 -2.40 -2.73
C ASP A 217 -21.39 -2.90 -3.06
N ALA A 218 -21.53 -4.15 -3.52
CA ALA A 218 -22.83 -4.75 -3.78
C ALA A 218 -23.72 -4.79 -2.52
N SER A 219 -23.12 -5.14 -1.36
CA SER A 219 -23.82 -5.20 -0.08
C SER A 219 -24.24 -3.80 0.41
N LEU A 220 -23.36 -2.80 0.25
CA LEU A 220 -23.67 -1.40 0.54
C LEU A 220 -24.76 -0.86 -0.38
N GLU A 221 -24.71 -1.16 -1.68
CA GLU A 221 -25.71 -0.74 -2.65
C GLU A 221 -27.09 -1.23 -2.25
N GLU A 222 -27.22 -2.53 -2.02
CA GLU A 222 -28.47 -3.16 -1.63
C GLU A 222 -29.03 -2.52 -0.36
N ALA A 223 -28.17 -2.35 0.66
CA ALA A 223 -28.55 -1.72 1.92
C ALA A 223 -29.01 -0.26 1.74
N ILE A 224 -28.34 0.52 0.89
CA ILE A 224 -28.71 1.91 0.60
C ILE A 224 -30.03 1.96 -0.15
N THR A 225 -30.22 1.14 -1.18
CA THR A 225 -31.44 1.12 -2.02
C THR A 225 -32.69 0.81 -1.21
N ARG A 226 -32.58 -0.03 -0.17
CA ARG A 226 -33.70 -0.38 0.70
C ARG A 226 -33.83 0.46 1.98
N ASP A 227 -33.05 1.55 2.08
CA ASP A 227 -32.96 2.42 3.28
C ASP A 227 -32.72 1.62 4.57
N ALA A 228 -31.67 0.79 4.56
CA ALA A 228 -31.29 -0.02 5.71
C ALA A 228 -31.05 0.83 6.98
N PRO A 229 -31.28 0.25 8.17
CA PRO A 229 -30.95 0.89 9.44
C PRO A 229 -29.46 1.26 9.54
N THR A 230 -29.16 2.32 10.29
CA THR A 230 -27.79 2.84 10.46
C THR A 230 -26.80 1.78 10.97
N ASP A 231 -27.20 0.96 11.94
CA ASP A 231 -26.32 -0.07 12.51
C ASP A 231 -25.86 -1.09 11.47
N GLU A 232 -26.70 -1.41 10.49
CA GLU A 232 -26.35 -2.29 9.40
C GLU A 232 -25.34 -1.64 8.44
N LEU A 233 -25.58 -0.38 8.06
CA LEU A 233 -24.64 0.38 7.24
C LEU A 233 -23.28 0.52 7.93
N VAL A 234 -23.26 0.76 9.25
CA VAL A 234 -22.03 0.81 10.05
C VAL A 234 -21.28 -0.52 10.02
N ALA A 235 -21.98 -1.65 10.11
CA ALA A 235 -21.35 -2.97 10.00
C ALA A 235 -20.71 -3.17 8.62
N LEU A 236 -21.40 -2.80 7.54
CA LEU A 236 -20.87 -2.88 6.16
C LEU A 236 -19.67 -1.94 5.94
N LEU A 237 -19.65 -0.76 6.58
CA LEU A 237 -18.49 0.12 6.54
C LEU A 237 -17.28 -0.46 7.30
N TRP A 238 -17.49 -1.17 8.42
CA TRP A 238 -16.41 -1.91 9.08
C TRP A 238 -15.86 -3.05 8.21
N ASP A 239 -16.71 -3.74 7.46
CA ASP A 239 -16.28 -4.73 6.46
C ASP A 239 -15.42 -4.08 5.36
N ALA A 240 -15.82 -2.91 4.86
CA ALA A 240 -15.00 -2.15 3.90
C ALA A 240 -13.66 -1.69 4.49
N VAL A 241 -13.63 -1.30 5.76
CA VAL A 241 -12.39 -0.98 6.48
C VAL A 241 -11.50 -2.21 6.65
N ALA A 242 -12.08 -3.40 6.84
CA ALA A 242 -11.32 -4.65 6.85
C ALA A 242 -10.65 -4.91 5.50
N VAL A 243 -11.32 -4.63 4.37
CA VAL A 243 -10.70 -4.66 3.03
C VAL A 243 -9.53 -3.68 2.94
N TRP A 244 -9.69 -2.44 3.43
CA TRP A 244 -8.63 -1.43 3.41
C TRP A 244 -7.39 -1.87 4.20
N ARG A 245 -7.58 -2.44 5.39
CA ARG A 245 -6.48 -2.97 6.22
C ARG A 245 -5.80 -4.18 5.59
N TRP A 246 -6.59 -5.10 5.04
CA TRP A 246 -6.09 -6.28 4.32
C TRP A 246 -5.24 -5.89 3.11
N ALA A 247 -5.65 -4.86 2.38
CA ALA A 247 -4.93 -4.33 1.21
C ALA A 247 -3.73 -3.42 1.55
N ASP A 248 -3.31 -3.40 2.81
CA ASP A 248 -2.21 -2.57 3.33
C ASP A 248 -2.44 -1.07 3.09
N ALA A 249 -3.62 -0.60 3.50
CA ALA A 249 -4.09 0.77 3.36
C ALA A 249 -4.10 1.28 1.91
N ASP A 250 -4.60 0.47 0.98
CA ASP A 250 -4.67 0.82 -0.45
C ASP A 250 -5.54 2.07 -0.70
N GLU A 251 -4.98 3.03 -1.45
CA GLU A 251 -5.64 4.27 -1.87
C GLU A 251 -6.95 4.02 -2.63
N GLN A 252 -7.04 2.95 -3.41
CA GLN A 252 -8.25 2.59 -4.15
C GLN A 252 -9.42 2.32 -3.20
N VAL A 253 -9.16 1.66 -2.07
CA VAL A 253 -10.18 1.39 -1.05
C VAL A 253 -10.54 2.67 -0.28
N GLU A 254 -9.57 3.52 0.03
CA GLU A 254 -9.81 4.83 0.65
C GLU A 254 -10.74 5.70 -0.19
N ARG A 255 -10.46 5.77 -1.50
CA ARG A 255 -11.29 6.52 -2.46
C ARG A 255 -12.68 5.94 -2.58
N PHE A 256 -12.80 4.61 -2.68
CA PHE A 256 -14.08 3.91 -2.69
C PHE A 256 -14.91 4.27 -1.46
N LEU A 257 -14.34 4.14 -0.26
CA LEU A 257 -15.01 4.42 1.01
C LEU A 257 -15.55 5.85 1.07
N VAL A 258 -14.68 6.84 0.82
CA VAL A 258 -15.05 8.26 0.87
C VAL A 258 -16.13 8.58 -0.17
N GLN A 259 -16.01 8.10 -1.41
CA GLN A 259 -16.97 8.39 -2.46
C GLN A 259 -18.32 7.72 -2.22
N ARG A 260 -18.33 6.45 -1.84
CA ARG A 260 -19.56 5.65 -1.75
C ARG A 260 -20.48 6.12 -0.65
N VAL A 261 -19.94 6.47 0.52
CA VAL A 261 -20.73 6.84 1.70
C VAL A 261 -21.15 8.30 1.73
N THR A 262 -20.56 9.16 0.88
CA THR A 262 -20.85 10.60 0.87
C THR A 262 -22.33 10.91 0.69
N SER A 263 -23.01 10.25 -0.24
CA SER A 263 -24.44 10.49 -0.49
C SER A 263 -25.30 10.14 0.73
N VAL A 264 -25.03 8.99 1.35
CA VAL A 264 -25.74 8.51 2.54
C VAL A 264 -25.57 9.48 3.70
N LEU A 265 -24.33 9.92 3.97
CA LEU A 265 -24.06 10.92 4.99
C LEU A 265 -24.79 12.23 4.69
N TRP A 266 -24.89 12.61 3.42
CA TRP A 266 -25.55 13.84 3.03
C TRP A 266 -27.05 13.81 3.31
N ASP A 267 -27.71 12.69 3.01
CA ASP A 267 -29.13 12.50 3.29
C ASP A 267 -29.40 12.55 4.80
N ARG A 268 -28.62 11.82 5.62
CA ARG A 268 -28.78 11.83 7.08
C ARG A 268 -28.50 13.22 7.67
N TYR A 269 -27.50 13.93 7.15
CA TYR A 269 -27.21 15.30 7.55
C TYR A 269 -28.37 16.24 7.22
N ARG A 270 -28.95 16.17 6.01
CA ARG A 270 -30.05 17.05 5.58
C ARG A 270 -31.26 16.88 6.50
N ASP A 271 -31.49 15.65 6.92
CA ASP A 271 -32.57 15.27 7.83
C ASP A 271 -32.21 15.52 9.31
N ARG A 272 -31.04 16.10 9.59
CA ARG A 272 -30.52 16.43 10.93
C ARG A 272 -30.41 15.22 11.86
N ARG A 273 -30.16 14.04 11.29
CA ARG A 273 -29.94 12.79 12.02
C ARG A 273 -28.49 12.70 12.51
N TRP A 274 -28.12 13.54 13.48
CA TRP A 274 -26.73 13.73 13.91
C TRP A 274 -26.07 12.48 14.49
N ASP A 275 -26.82 11.69 15.26
CA ASP A 275 -26.31 10.43 15.82
C ASP A 275 -25.96 9.42 14.72
N ASP A 276 -26.74 9.40 13.64
CA ASP A 276 -26.46 8.53 12.50
C ASP A 276 -25.24 8.99 11.70
N VAL A 277 -25.11 10.30 11.46
CA VAL A 277 -23.90 10.88 10.84
C VAL A 277 -22.67 10.51 11.66
N LYS A 278 -22.73 10.67 12.98
CA LYS A 278 -21.65 10.31 13.89
C LYS A 278 -21.33 8.82 13.87
N ALA A 279 -22.34 7.95 13.84
CA ALA A 279 -22.16 6.51 13.76
C ALA A 279 -21.49 6.08 12.45
N LEU A 280 -21.93 6.63 11.31
CA LEU A 280 -21.41 6.33 9.98
C LEU A 280 -19.98 6.86 9.75
N LEU A 281 -19.59 7.96 10.38
CA LEU A 281 -18.22 8.50 10.28
C LEU A 281 -17.19 7.69 11.07
N ARG A 282 -17.62 6.98 12.12
CA ARG A 282 -16.71 6.29 13.04
C ARG A 282 -15.79 5.27 12.34
N PRO A 283 -16.27 4.37 11.45
CA PRO A 283 -15.40 3.46 10.69
C PRO A 283 -14.46 4.20 9.72
N LEU A 284 -14.86 5.38 9.24
CA LEU A 284 -14.20 6.09 8.15
C LEU A 284 -13.05 7.00 8.59
N THR A 285 -12.84 7.17 9.89
CA THR A 285 -11.85 8.13 10.43
C THR A 285 -10.44 7.81 9.92
N GLU A 286 -9.97 6.58 10.11
CA GLU A 286 -8.61 6.17 9.69
C GLU A 286 -8.42 6.24 8.15
N PRO A 287 -9.33 5.68 7.31
CA PRO A 287 -9.22 5.82 5.86
C PRO A 287 -9.21 7.28 5.37
N THR A 288 -10.05 8.14 5.96
CA THR A 288 -10.13 9.57 5.60
C THR A 288 -8.83 10.28 5.93
N GLU A 289 -8.27 10.06 7.11
CA GLU A 289 -6.98 10.64 7.53
C GLU A 289 -5.81 10.12 6.67
N SER A 290 -5.83 8.85 6.30
CA SER A 290 -4.85 8.27 5.38
C SER A 290 -4.89 8.94 4.01
N LEU A 291 -6.08 9.07 3.41
CA LEU A 291 -6.27 9.72 2.12
C LEU A 291 -5.88 11.20 2.16
N ALA A 292 -6.25 11.91 3.24
CA ALA A 292 -5.85 13.30 3.46
C ALA A 292 -4.32 13.46 3.43
N ARG A 293 -3.59 12.61 4.16
CA ARG A 293 -2.11 12.62 4.16
C ARG A 293 -1.51 12.34 2.79
N ARG A 294 -2.15 11.49 1.97
CA ARG A 294 -1.72 11.24 0.59
C ARG A 294 -1.88 12.48 -0.28
N ILE A 295 -3.03 13.14 -0.19
CA ILE A 295 -3.33 14.36 -0.96
C ILE A 295 -2.35 15.49 -0.63
N GLU A 296 -1.98 15.65 0.64
CA GLU A 296 -1.01 16.66 1.06
C GLU A 296 0.41 16.41 0.54
N ARG A 297 0.80 15.15 0.42
CA ARG A 297 2.14 14.76 -0.04
C ARG A 297 2.28 14.75 -1.55
N ASP A 298 1.18 14.53 -2.27
CA ASP A 298 1.19 14.31 -3.71
C ASP A 298 0.12 15.18 -4.41
N PRO A 299 0.53 16.29 -5.06
CA PRO A 299 -0.37 17.17 -5.81
C PRO A 299 -1.16 16.47 -6.94
N SER A 300 -0.70 15.31 -7.44
CA SER A 300 -1.45 14.57 -8.46
C SER A 300 -2.79 14.01 -7.94
N LYS A 301 -2.98 14.01 -6.61
CA LYS A 301 -4.16 13.48 -5.93
C LYS A 301 -5.23 14.53 -5.62
N LEU A 302 -5.05 15.78 -6.05
CA LEU A 302 -5.99 16.88 -5.80
C LEU A 302 -7.42 16.61 -6.28
N ALA A 303 -7.61 15.72 -7.27
CA ALA A 303 -8.94 15.28 -7.73
C ALA A 303 -9.81 14.65 -6.62
N TYR A 304 -9.19 14.15 -5.53
CA TYR A 304 -9.88 13.53 -4.39
C TYR A 304 -10.03 14.46 -3.19
N ALA A 305 -9.52 15.70 -3.29
CA ALA A 305 -9.55 16.66 -2.19
C ALA A 305 -10.97 17.04 -1.77
N ALA A 306 -11.88 17.27 -2.70
CA ALA A 306 -13.24 17.70 -2.39
C ALA A 306 -14.06 16.63 -1.63
N PRO A 307 -14.16 15.37 -2.08
CA PRO A 307 -14.84 14.32 -1.30
C PRO A 307 -14.21 14.09 0.07
N CYS A 308 -12.88 14.12 0.16
CA CYS A 308 -12.17 13.98 1.44
C CYS A 308 -12.45 15.15 2.39
N ALA A 309 -12.44 16.40 1.87
CA ALA A 309 -12.82 17.58 2.64
C ALA A 309 -14.28 17.52 3.13
N GLN A 310 -15.20 16.97 2.32
CA GLN A 310 -16.60 16.81 2.73
C GLN A 310 -16.76 15.84 3.93
N MET A 311 -15.90 14.81 4.07
CA MET A 311 -15.88 13.98 5.28
C MET A 311 -15.55 14.79 6.53
N TYR A 312 -14.53 15.67 6.44
CA TYR A 312 -14.19 16.56 7.54
C TYR A 312 -15.28 17.59 7.84
N VAL A 313 -16.05 18.04 6.85
CA VAL A 313 -17.24 18.87 7.07
C VAL A 313 -18.28 18.12 7.91
N PHE A 314 -18.56 16.85 7.58
CA PHE A 314 -19.47 16.05 8.39
C PHE A 314 -18.95 15.84 9.82
N SER A 315 -17.65 15.54 9.98
CA SER A 315 -17.02 15.41 11.30
C SER A 315 -17.09 16.70 12.13
N ALA A 316 -16.89 17.86 11.49
CA ALA A 316 -16.97 19.16 12.15
C ALA A 316 -18.37 19.46 12.71
N GLU A 317 -19.43 18.92 12.11
CA GLU A 317 -20.81 19.17 12.53
C GLU A 317 -21.22 18.29 13.72
N VAL A 318 -20.66 17.08 13.83
CA VAL A 318 -20.93 16.14 14.93
C VAL A 318 -19.84 16.13 16.01
N GLY A 319 -18.86 17.02 15.92
CA GLY A 319 -17.74 17.13 16.86
C GLY A 319 -18.20 17.41 18.29
N ALA A 320 -17.57 16.76 19.27
CA ALA A 320 -17.99 16.82 20.68
C ALA A 320 -17.74 18.19 21.35
N THR A 321 -16.73 18.93 20.90
CA THR A 321 -16.39 20.26 21.41
C THR A 321 -16.11 21.22 20.28
N LEU A 322 -16.26 22.52 20.53
CA LEU A 322 -16.01 23.57 19.53
C LEU A 322 -14.57 23.51 18.98
N GLU A 323 -13.60 23.11 19.81
CA GLU A 323 -12.21 22.93 19.37
C GLU A 323 -12.07 21.80 18.34
N VAL A 324 -12.76 20.67 18.55
CA VAL A 324 -12.79 19.55 17.60
C VAL A 324 -13.48 19.97 16.31
N GLN A 325 -14.63 20.65 16.42
CA GLN A 325 -15.39 21.15 15.27
C GLN A 325 -14.52 22.09 14.41
N LEU A 326 -13.84 23.05 15.05
CA LEU A 326 -12.95 23.98 14.36
C LEU A 326 -11.75 23.29 13.73
N ARG A 327 -11.11 22.33 14.42
CA ARG A 327 -9.98 21.55 13.88
C ARG A 327 -10.38 20.84 12.59
N ASP A 328 -11.52 20.17 12.58
CA ASP A 328 -11.98 19.40 11.42
C ASP A 328 -12.43 20.33 10.28
N ALA A 329 -13.08 21.45 10.59
CA ALA A 329 -13.44 22.46 9.59
C ALA A 329 -12.21 23.15 8.97
N GLU A 330 -11.18 23.45 9.77
CA GLU A 330 -9.89 23.94 9.26
C GLU A 330 -9.22 22.91 8.36
N ARG A 331 -9.26 21.64 8.75
CA ARG A 331 -8.71 20.54 7.95
C ARG A 331 -9.41 20.43 6.60
N ALA A 332 -10.73 20.56 6.55
CA ALA A 332 -11.50 20.56 5.31
C ALA A 332 -11.06 21.67 4.34
N VAL A 333 -10.95 22.91 4.84
CA VAL A 333 -10.53 24.07 4.02
C VAL A 333 -9.07 23.99 3.61
N ALA A 334 -8.19 23.48 4.47
CA ALA A 334 -6.77 23.28 4.13
C ALA A 334 -6.60 22.25 3.00
N LEU A 335 -7.36 21.14 3.04
CA LEU A 335 -7.33 20.11 2.01
C LEU A 335 -7.95 20.59 0.68
N CYS A 336 -9.04 21.34 0.74
CA CYS A 336 -9.72 21.85 -0.44
C CYS A 336 -10.17 23.30 -0.21
N PRO A 337 -9.33 24.31 -0.53
CA PRO A 337 -9.63 25.72 -0.28
C PRO A 337 -10.87 26.25 -1.01
N THR A 338 -11.25 25.61 -2.11
CA THR A 338 -12.44 25.94 -2.90
C THR A 338 -13.71 25.21 -2.44
N HIS A 339 -13.62 24.40 -1.38
CA HIS A 339 -14.76 23.62 -0.88
C HIS A 339 -15.77 24.50 -0.16
N ARG A 340 -16.83 24.89 -0.86
CA ARG A 340 -17.86 25.83 -0.40
C ARG A 340 -18.43 25.51 0.99
N ASN A 341 -18.79 24.26 1.25
CA ASN A 341 -19.36 23.86 2.54
C ASN A 341 -18.31 23.95 3.66
N GLY A 342 -17.04 23.66 3.35
CA GLY A 342 -15.95 23.78 4.32
C GLY A 342 -15.75 25.22 4.75
N SER A 343 -15.70 26.14 3.78
CA SER A 343 -15.59 27.58 4.06
C SER A 343 -16.79 28.11 4.85
N LEU A 344 -18.02 27.66 4.52
CA LEU A 344 -19.23 28.03 5.25
C LEU A 344 -19.20 27.57 6.71
N ILE A 345 -18.92 26.28 6.97
CA ILE A 345 -18.92 25.71 8.33
C ILE A 345 -17.79 26.33 9.16
N LEU A 346 -16.58 26.47 8.59
CA LEU A 346 -15.48 27.13 9.30
C LEU A 346 -15.84 28.59 9.65
N ALA A 347 -16.44 29.33 8.73
CA ALA A 347 -16.86 30.71 9.00
C ALA A 347 -17.92 30.79 10.11
N ASP A 348 -18.93 29.89 10.12
CA ASP A 348 -19.94 29.87 11.18
C ASP A 348 -19.35 29.53 12.55
N LEU A 349 -18.46 28.52 12.62
CA LEU A 349 -17.80 28.12 13.87
C LEU A 349 -16.87 29.22 14.40
N LEU A 350 -16.16 29.95 13.53
CA LEU A 350 -15.33 31.10 13.92
C LEU A 350 -16.20 32.23 14.49
N VAL A 351 -17.32 32.57 13.83
CA VAL A 351 -18.29 33.55 14.36
C VAL A 351 -18.85 33.07 15.70
N HIS A 352 -19.19 31.80 15.83
CA HIS A 352 -19.70 31.24 17.09
C HIS A 352 -18.68 31.33 18.22
N ARG A 353 -17.41 31.02 17.96
CA ARG A 353 -16.30 31.20 18.93
C ARG A 353 -16.14 32.66 19.34
N ALA A 354 -16.16 33.58 18.37
CA ALA A 354 -16.09 35.01 18.62
C ALA A 354 -17.24 35.48 19.51
N MET A 355 -18.47 35.07 19.21
CA MET A 355 -19.67 35.46 19.97
C MET A 355 -19.61 34.95 21.41
N ARG A 356 -19.22 33.70 21.64
CA ARG A 356 -18.99 33.16 22.99
C ARG A 356 -17.93 33.94 23.76
N ALA A 357 -16.86 34.38 23.09
CA ALA A 357 -15.84 35.22 23.70
C ALA A 357 -16.39 36.61 24.07
N LEU A 358 -17.23 37.21 23.23
CA LEU A 358 -17.84 38.52 23.50
C LEU A 358 -18.82 38.49 24.67
N ASP A 359 -19.51 37.37 24.88
CA ASP A 359 -20.44 37.20 25.99
C ASP A 359 -19.71 37.14 27.36
N THR A 360 -18.43 36.78 27.38
CA THR A 360 -17.61 36.72 28.62
C THR A 360 -16.80 37.99 28.88
N VAL A 361 -16.69 38.91 27.90
CA VAL A 361 -15.95 40.17 28.05
C VAL A 361 -16.76 41.19 28.85
N THR A 362 -16.23 41.55 30.03
CA THR A 362 -16.71 42.69 30.82
C THR A 362 -16.00 43.98 30.40
N PRO A 363 -16.56 45.18 30.69
CA PRO A 363 -16.01 46.47 30.25
C PRO A 363 -14.56 46.75 30.67
N TRP A 364 -14.03 45.98 31.63
CA TRP A 364 -12.74 46.22 32.28
C TRP A 364 -11.72 45.10 32.04
N ARG A 365 -12.06 44.04 31.30
CA ARG A 365 -11.19 42.88 31.03
C ARG A 365 -10.96 42.62 29.54
N GLU A 366 -9.66 42.61 29.20
CA GLU A 366 -8.98 41.84 28.16
C GLU A 366 -9.12 42.26 26.68
N SER A 367 -8.32 43.26 26.29
CA SER A 367 -7.99 43.57 24.88
C SER A 367 -7.72 42.31 24.05
N LYS A 368 -6.96 41.35 24.60
CA LYS A 368 -6.59 40.12 23.89
C LYS A 368 -7.79 39.27 23.46
N THR A 369 -8.85 39.21 24.26
CA THR A 369 -10.05 38.42 23.97
C THR A 369 -10.88 39.11 22.87
N LEU A 370 -10.99 40.44 22.94
CA LEU A 370 -11.58 41.25 21.86
C LEU A 370 -10.79 41.16 20.56
N ASP A 371 -9.45 41.17 20.63
CA ASP A 371 -8.57 41.08 19.47
C ASP A 371 -8.68 39.70 18.79
N ARG A 372 -8.81 38.62 19.57
CA ARG A 372 -9.08 37.26 19.05
C ARG A 372 -10.46 37.16 18.41
N ALA A 373 -11.50 37.67 19.05
CA ALA A 373 -12.85 37.68 18.49
C ALA A 373 -12.91 38.48 17.17
N ALA A 374 -12.22 39.63 17.11
CA ALA A 374 -12.07 40.41 15.90
C ALA A 374 -11.35 39.63 14.78
N ALA A 375 -10.26 38.93 15.11
CA ALA A 375 -9.54 38.10 14.13
C ALA A 375 -10.42 36.96 13.58
N ASP A 376 -11.21 36.31 14.43
CA ASP A 376 -12.15 35.27 14.04
C ASP A 376 -13.23 35.80 13.09
N VAL A 377 -13.83 36.97 13.39
CA VAL A 377 -14.85 37.59 12.52
C VAL A 377 -14.27 38.02 11.18
N ARG A 378 -13.07 38.63 11.15
CA ARG A 378 -12.39 38.98 9.90
C ARG A 378 -12.08 37.75 9.04
N ARG A 379 -11.62 36.67 9.66
CA ARG A 379 -11.34 35.42 8.94
C ARG A 379 -12.62 34.77 8.43
N ALA A 380 -13.70 34.77 9.22
CA ALA A 380 -15.00 34.29 8.78
C ALA A 380 -15.54 35.08 7.58
N GLU A 381 -15.39 36.41 7.59
CA GLU A 381 -15.75 37.28 6.47
C GLU A 381 -14.95 36.95 5.21
N ALA A 382 -13.63 36.79 5.34
CA ALA A 382 -12.78 36.44 4.21
C ALA A 382 -13.13 35.07 3.60
N LEU A 383 -13.54 34.10 4.43
CA LEU A 383 -13.93 32.76 4.00
C LEU A 383 -15.33 32.72 3.37
N TYR A 384 -16.30 33.43 3.95
CA TYR A 384 -17.70 33.40 3.52
C TYR A 384 -18.43 34.73 3.82
N PRO A 385 -18.25 35.76 2.97
CA PRO A 385 -18.76 37.13 3.23
C PRO A 385 -20.28 37.22 3.44
N GLN A 386 -21.02 36.33 2.80
CA GLN A 386 -22.48 36.26 2.82
C GLN A 386 -23.04 35.46 4.01
N LEU A 387 -22.24 35.18 5.05
CA LEU A 387 -22.67 34.48 6.25
C LEU A 387 -23.70 35.31 7.04
N LYS A 388 -24.89 34.76 7.26
CA LYS A 388 -26.03 35.48 7.89
C LYS A 388 -25.74 36.06 9.27
N ARG A 389 -24.88 35.42 10.08
CA ARG A 389 -24.56 35.83 11.45
C ARG A 389 -23.43 36.87 11.52
N LEU A 390 -22.74 37.13 10.41
CA LEU A 390 -21.60 38.05 10.35
C LEU A 390 -21.97 39.50 10.76
N PRO A 391 -23.10 40.08 10.32
CA PRO A 391 -23.47 41.44 10.70
C PRO A 391 -23.70 41.61 12.21
N ASP A 392 -24.32 40.62 12.87
CA ASP A 392 -24.55 40.66 14.32
C ASP A 392 -23.22 40.63 15.09
N ALA A 393 -22.28 39.77 14.68
CA ALA A 393 -20.96 39.69 15.29
C ALA A 393 -20.17 41.00 15.16
N LYS A 394 -20.21 41.63 13.98
CA LYS A 394 -19.60 42.96 13.74
C LYS A 394 -20.21 44.04 14.63
N LEU A 395 -21.54 44.08 14.75
CA LEU A 395 -22.25 45.04 15.59
C LEU A 395 -21.86 44.89 17.07
N ARG A 396 -21.76 43.66 17.58
CA ARG A 396 -21.33 43.41 18.96
C ARG A 396 -19.88 43.80 19.21
N LEU A 397 -18.98 43.54 18.27
CA LEU A 397 -17.59 44.02 18.36
C LEU A 397 -17.52 45.54 18.41
N LYS A 398 -18.30 46.22 17.55
CA LYS A 398 -18.40 47.68 17.54
C LYS A 398 -18.90 48.23 18.88
N ALA A 399 -19.94 47.63 19.45
CA ALA A 399 -20.46 48.00 20.77
C ALA A 399 -19.44 47.80 21.91
N LYS A 400 -18.44 46.93 21.72
CA LYS A 400 -17.34 46.67 22.65
C LYS A 400 -16.06 47.45 22.30
N GLY A 401 -16.13 48.43 21.38
CA GLY A 401 -15.01 49.32 21.04
C GLY A 401 -14.05 48.78 19.97
N ARG A 402 -14.47 47.79 19.18
CA ARG A 402 -13.73 47.26 18.02
C ARG A 402 -14.58 47.37 16.76
N ASP A 403 -14.43 48.46 16.03
CA ASP A 403 -15.05 48.59 14.71
C ASP A 403 -14.21 47.82 13.68
N LEU A 404 -14.86 46.97 12.87
CA LEU A 404 -14.21 46.21 11.80
C LEU A 404 -14.49 46.81 10.41
N ASP A 405 -15.50 47.67 10.30
CA ASP A 405 -15.91 48.30 9.04
C ASP A 405 -15.37 49.74 8.92
N GLY A 406 -14.82 50.29 10.01
CA GLY A 406 -14.04 51.52 10.00
C GLY A 406 -12.60 51.25 9.57
N GLY A 407 -12.30 51.46 8.30
CA GLY A 407 -10.92 51.67 7.85
C GLY A 407 -10.41 53.03 8.34
N GLU A 408 -9.13 53.06 8.75
CA GLU A 408 -8.30 54.20 9.19
C GLU A 408 -8.97 55.52 9.59
#